data_AF-A0A3D1GUB9-F1
#
_entry.id   AF-A0A3D1GUB9-F1
#
_cell.length_a   1.000
_cell.length_b   1.000
_cell.length_c   1.000
_cell.angle_alpha   90.00
_cell.angle_beta   90.00
_cell.angle_gamma   90.00
#
_symmetry.space_group_name_H-M   'P 1'
#
loop_
_entity.id
_entity.type
_entity.pdbx_description
1 polymer ?
#
loop_
_entity_poly.entity_id
_entity_poly.type
_entity_poly.pdbx_seq_one_letter_code
_entity_poly.pdbx_strand_id
1 'polypeptide(L)' 'MTLTSFAGAETLRWARSGDSLTLDPHAQNEGPTHTLAHQIYEPLLHRDMAGQITPALATSWKAL' A
#
# COMPACT_ATOMS: atom_id res chain seq x y z
N MET A 1 -3.65 9.29 -33.00
CA MET A 1 -3.61 9.73 -31.60
C MET A 1 -4.89 9.22 -30.95
N THR A 2 -4.80 8.12 -30.22
CA THR A 2 -5.96 7.43 -29.63
C THR A 2 -6.33 8.12 -28.33
N LEU A 3 -7.54 8.68 -28.25
CA LEU A 3 -8.07 9.28 -27.02
C LEU A 3 -8.55 8.14 -26.11
N THR A 4 -7.84 7.89 -25.01
CA THR A 4 -8.33 7.05 -23.92
C THR A 4 -9.46 7.80 -23.23
N SER A 5 -10.67 7.22 -23.22
CA SER A 5 -11.80 7.73 -22.44
C SER A 5 -11.43 7.74 -20.96
N PHE A 6 -11.71 8.85 -20.25
CA PHE A 6 -11.63 8.87 -18.79
C PHE A 6 -12.65 7.87 -18.21
N ALA A 7 -12.19 7.00 -17.31
CA ALA A 7 -13.04 6.04 -16.62
C ALA A 7 -13.90 6.74 -15.55
N GLY A 8 -15.11 6.22 -15.33
CA GLY A 8 -15.99 6.68 -14.25
C GLY A 8 -15.46 6.32 -12.86
N ALA A 9 -15.87 7.08 -11.84
CA ALA A 9 -15.53 6.78 -10.45
C ALA A 9 -16.33 5.57 -9.95
N GLU A 10 -15.64 4.58 -9.39
CA GLU A 10 -16.22 3.33 -8.88
C GLU A 10 -15.86 3.12 -7.41
N THR A 11 -16.82 2.62 -6.62
CA THR A 11 -16.55 2.27 -5.22
C THR A 11 -16.07 0.82 -5.14
N LEU A 12 -14.82 0.63 -4.72
CA LEU A 12 -14.29 -0.70 -4.44
C LEU A 12 -14.79 -1.21 -3.08
N ARG A 13 -15.48 -2.36 -3.09
CA ARG A 13 -15.86 -3.10 -1.88
C ARG A 13 -15.08 -4.41 -1.86
N TRP A 14 -14.32 -4.64 -0.81
CA TRP A 14 -13.44 -5.79 -0.67
C TRP A 14 -13.57 -6.39 0.72
N ALA A 15 -13.33 -7.70 0.82
CA ALA A 15 -13.35 -8.45 2.07
C ALA A 15 -11.94 -8.97 2.38
N ARG A 16 -11.66 -9.16 3.67
CA ARG A 16 -10.38 -9.61 4.20
C ARG A 16 -10.63 -10.72 5.24
N SER A 17 -9.63 -11.58 5.46
CA SER A 17 -9.76 -12.76 6.33
C SER A 17 -9.96 -12.44 7.81
N GLY A 18 -9.74 -11.18 8.21
CA GLY A 18 -9.95 -10.69 9.56
C GLY A 18 -9.94 -9.16 9.62
N ASP A 19 -10.42 -8.62 10.73
CA ASP A 19 -10.41 -7.19 11.01
C ASP A 19 -9.01 -6.67 11.35
N SER A 20 -8.81 -5.35 11.29
CA SER A 20 -7.56 -4.76 11.77
C SER A 20 -7.61 -4.70 13.29
N LEU A 21 -6.55 -5.11 13.96
CA LEU A 21 -6.52 -5.06 15.42
C LEU A 21 -6.32 -3.63 15.94
N THR A 22 -5.67 -2.78 15.14
CA THR A 22 -5.29 -1.42 15.49
C THR A 22 -5.04 -0.60 14.22
N LEU A 23 -4.98 0.73 14.37
CA LEU A 23 -4.45 1.64 13.35
C LEU A 23 -3.11 2.25 13.78
N ASP A 24 -2.64 2.00 15.01
CA ASP A 24 -1.30 2.40 15.43
C ASP A 24 -0.26 1.50 14.73
N PRO A 25 0.61 2.04 13.86
CA PRO A 25 1.59 1.26 13.10
C PRO A 25 2.63 0.56 13.98
N HIS A 26 2.73 0.92 15.26
CA HIS A 26 3.72 0.38 16.19
C HIS A 26 3.15 -0.65 17.17
N ALA A 27 1.86 -0.93 17.11
CA ALA A 27 1.19 -1.72 18.14
C ALA A 27 1.14 -3.23 17.88
N GLN A 28 1.23 -3.70 16.63
CA GLN A 28 1.12 -5.12 16.28
C GLN A 28 1.96 -5.54 15.07
N ASN A 29 2.31 -6.83 15.00
CA ASN A 29 2.98 -7.48 13.86
C ASN A 29 2.09 -8.61 13.29
N GLU A 30 1.06 -8.24 12.53
CA GLU A 30 0.02 -9.14 12.03
C GLU A 30 -0.41 -8.76 10.60
N GLY A 31 -0.61 -9.76 9.73
CA GLY A 31 -0.74 -9.56 8.28
C GLY A 31 -1.94 -8.70 7.84
N PRO A 32 -3.19 -9.06 8.23
CA PRO A 32 -4.38 -8.24 8.01
C PRO A 32 -4.28 -6.78 8.47
N THR A 33 -3.58 -6.51 9.57
CA THR A 33 -3.32 -5.16 10.08
C THR A 33 -2.35 -4.40 9.17
N HIS A 34 -1.23 -5.01 8.77
CA HIS A 34 -0.29 -4.40 7.82
C HIS A 34 -0.92 -4.12 6.45
N THR A 35 -1.78 -5.03 5.97
CA THR A 35 -2.45 -4.88 4.67
C THR A 35 -3.37 -3.66 4.64
N LEU A 36 -4.11 -3.42 5.73
CA LEU A 36 -4.94 -2.22 5.87
C LEU A 36 -4.07 -0.97 6.08
N ALA A 37 -3.01 -1.08 6.89
CA ALA A 37 -2.11 0.04 7.17
C ALA A 37 -1.49 0.62 5.88
N HIS A 38 -1.19 -0.22 4.89
CA HIS A 38 -0.70 0.23 3.56
C HIS A 38 -1.74 1.04 2.74
N GLN A 39 -3.00 1.10 3.15
CA GLN A 39 -4.01 2.00 2.54
C GLN A 39 -4.10 3.37 3.24
N ILE A 40 -3.43 3.53 4.39
CA ILE A 40 -3.55 4.71 5.26
C ILE A 40 -2.18 5.41 5.41
N TYR A 41 -1.11 4.62 5.57
CA TYR A 41 0.24 5.10 5.82
C TYR A 41 1.15 4.76 4.65
N GLU A 42 2.06 5.69 4.35
CA GLU A 42 3.05 5.54 3.29
C GLU A 42 4.45 5.28 3.89
N PRO A 43 5.15 4.21 3.49
CA PRO A 43 6.52 3.94 3.95
C PRO A 43 7.55 4.79 3.21
N LEU A 44 8.82 4.70 3.64
CA LEU A 44 9.93 5.30 2.88
C LEU A 44 10.13 4.63 1.51
N LEU A 45 9.97 3.31 1.47
CA LEU A 45 10.19 2.47 0.30
C LEU A 45 9.04 1.47 0.18
N HIS A 46 8.70 1.10 -1.05
CA HIS A 46 7.71 0.06 -1.32
C HIS A 46 8.35 -1.18 -1.97
N ARG A 47 7.57 -2.24 -2.15
CA ARG A 47 7.93 -3.37 -3.01
C ARG A 47 6.91 -3.51 -4.13
N ASP A 48 7.37 -3.58 -5.36
CA ASP A 48 6.50 -3.84 -6.49
C ASP A 48 6.00 -5.30 -6.52
N MET A 49 5.18 -5.62 -7.50
CA MET A 49 4.63 -6.97 -7.69
C MET A 49 5.70 -8.02 -8.05
N ALA A 50 6.90 -7.58 -8.47
CA ALA A 50 8.07 -8.44 -8.68
C ALA A 50 8.99 -8.49 -7.43
N GLY A 51 8.56 -7.90 -6.32
CA GLY A 51 9.30 -7.83 -5.05
C GLY A 51 10.47 -6.84 -5.05
N GLN A 52 10.66 -6.05 -6.10
CA GLN A 52 11.75 -5.08 -6.20
C GLN A 52 11.45 -3.86 -5.32
N ILE A 53 12.50 -3.29 -4.71
CA ILE A 53 12.38 -2.07 -3.92
C ILE A 53 12.11 -0.89 -4.85
N THR A 54 11.04 -0.15 -4.58
CA THR A 54 10.65 1.04 -5.35
C THR A 54 10.53 2.29 -4.45
N PRO A 55 10.68 3.50 -5.02
CA PRO A 55 10.50 4.74 -4.28
C PRO A 55 9.08 4.87 -3.71
N ALA A 56 8.96 5.48 -2.53
CA ALA A 56 7.72 5.99 -1.96
C ALA A 56 8.00 7.39 -1.40
N LEU A 57 7.90 7.61 -0.08
CA LEU A 57 8.30 8.91 0.51
C LEU A 57 9.79 9.23 0.28
N ALA A 58 10.65 8.21 0.21
CA ALA A 58 12.07 8.40 -0.13
C ALA A 58 12.29 8.25 -1.64
N THR A 59 12.89 9.27 -2.25
CA THR A 59 13.26 9.29 -3.67
C THR A 59 14.68 8.77 -3.95
N SER A 60 15.49 8.60 -2.90
CA SER A 60 16.83 8.02 -3.00
C SER A 60 17.18 7.26 -1.73
N TRP A 61 17.98 6.21 -1.88
CA TRP A 61 18.49 5.38 -0.79
C TRP A 61 19.81 4.74 -1.24
N LYS A 62 20.58 4.27 -0.27
CA LYS A 62 21.84 3.58 -0.51
C LYS A 62 21.85 2.30 0.32
N ALA A 63 22.14 1.17 -0.33
CA ALA A 63 22.41 -0.08 0.37
C ALA A 63 23.72 0.07 1.17
N LEU A 64 23.72 -0.43 2.40
CA LEU A 64 24.90 -0.45 3.27
C LEU A 64 25.94 -1.47 2.77
#